data_AF-A0A7J2S1G0-F1
#
_entry.id   AF-A0A7J2S1G0-F1
#
_cell.length_a   1.000
_cell.length_b   1.000
_cell.length_c   1.000
_cell.angle_alpha   90.00
_cell.angle_beta   90.00
_cell.angle_gamma   90.00
#
_symmetry.space_group_name_H-M   'P 1'
#
loop_
_entity.id
_entity.type
_entity.pdbx_description
1 polymer ?
#
loop_
_entity_poly.entity_id
_entity_poly.type
_entity_poly.pdbx_seq_one_letter_code
_entity_poly.pdbx_strand_id
1 'polypeptide(L)'
;GEDPAFDAAIAKYFNTEEGINVFLEAIQLMGGDGLTRFYPVESYLRNGKITQLAPTTSEIMKVVIYRFGLKALEPILEAPRRRIDDELGVPVTVGFYRGKEPGDREISEKEVLDLLAENYRVNPGIHMAIEDMIEESGASLESLSRALEALEDKGLVITYRGRKGNIKLARATFKGIREAKPIEEYRYIPDWVDEKDLF
;
A
#
# COMPACT_ATOMS: atom_id res chain seq x y z
N GLY A 1 7.27 2.10 21.66
CA GLY A 1 8.34 1.08 21.74
C GLY A 1 8.24 0.24 20.50
N GLU A 2 9.36 -0.02 19.83
CA GLU A 2 9.43 -0.87 18.64
C GLU A 2 8.92 -2.28 18.96
N ASP A 3 8.37 -2.97 17.95
CA ASP A 3 7.81 -4.31 18.13
C ASP A 3 8.96 -5.31 18.32
N PRO A 4 9.11 -5.94 19.50
CA PRO A 4 10.23 -6.84 19.78
C PRO A 4 10.25 -8.06 18.85
N ALA A 5 9.13 -8.41 18.21
CA ALA A 5 9.08 -9.49 17.24
C ALA A 5 9.85 -9.16 15.95
N PHE A 6 9.91 -7.89 15.56
CA PHE A 6 10.62 -7.45 14.36
C PHE A 6 12.13 -7.58 14.52
N ASP A 7 12.68 -7.01 15.60
CA ASP A 7 14.12 -7.06 15.88
C ASP A 7 14.60 -8.48 16.13
N ALA A 8 13.81 -9.29 16.85
CA ALA A 8 14.12 -10.70 17.07
C ALA A 8 14.15 -11.50 15.76
N ALA A 9 13.23 -11.22 14.83
CA ALA A 9 13.20 -11.87 13.52
C ALA A 9 14.43 -11.49 12.68
N ILE A 10 14.83 -10.21 12.67
CA ILE A 10 16.04 -9.73 12.00
C ILE A 10 17.28 -10.40 12.60
N ALA A 11 17.43 -10.33 13.92
CA ALA A 11 18.59 -10.87 14.62
C ALA A 11 18.73 -12.38 14.39
N LYS A 12 17.63 -13.14 14.49
CA LYS A 12 17.64 -14.58 14.20
C LYS A 12 18.05 -14.82 12.76
N TYR A 13 17.38 -14.18 11.80
CA TYR A 13 17.66 -14.39 10.38
C TYR A 13 19.14 -14.12 10.07
N PHE A 14 19.62 -12.92 10.43
CA PHE A 14 20.99 -12.49 10.17
C PHE A 14 22.02 -13.45 10.78
N ASN A 15 21.91 -13.75 12.07
CA ASN A 15 22.88 -14.61 12.75
C ASN A 15 22.92 -16.03 12.17
N THR A 16 21.77 -16.56 11.73
CA THR A 16 21.71 -17.91 11.17
C THR A 16 22.28 -18.00 9.75
N GLU A 17 22.03 -16.99 8.90
CA GLU A 17 22.63 -16.96 7.56
C GLU A 17 24.14 -16.71 7.64
N GLU A 18 24.54 -15.73 8.45
CA GLU A 18 25.95 -15.37 8.59
C GLU A 18 26.76 -16.49 9.24
N GLY A 19 26.20 -17.16 10.26
CA GLY A 19 26.84 -18.31 10.88
C GLY A 19 27.15 -19.44 9.88
N ILE A 20 26.24 -19.71 8.94
CA ILE A 20 26.48 -20.70 7.89
C ILE A 20 27.59 -20.25 6.95
N ASN A 21 27.59 -18.99 6.52
CA ASN A 21 28.65 -18.44 5.67
C ASN A 21 30.03 -18.59 6.33
N VAL A 22 30.14 -18.20 7.61
CA VAL A 22 31.39 -18.31 8.38
C VAL A 22 31.86 -19.76 8.48
N PHE A 23 30.96 -20.72 8.72
CA PHE A 23 31.34 -22.14 8.79
C PHE A 23 31.79 -22.69 7.42
N LEU A 24 31.13 -22.28 6.34
CA LEU A 24 31.51 -22.67 4.98
C LEU A 24 32.88 -22.10 4.59
N GLU A 25 33.13 -20.82 4.89
CA GLU A 25 34.43 -20.19 4.66
C GLU A 25 35.54 -20.86 5.49
N ALA A 26 35.26 -21.17 6.75
CA ALA A 26 36.21 -21.88 7.61
C ALA A 26 36.56 -23.28 7.05
N ILE A 27 35.58 -24.02 6.54
CA ILE A 27 35.82 -25.30 5.84
C ILE A 27 36.70 -25.07 4.60
N GLN A 28 36.37 -24.06 3.80
CA GLN A 28 37.10 -23.74 2.57
C GLN A 28 38.57 -23.40 2.85
N LEU A 29 38.85 -22.65 3.93
CA LEU A 29 40.20 -22.30 4.37
C LEU A 29 40.99 -23.52 4.88
N MET A 30 40.32 -24.46 5.54
CA MET A 30 40.94 -25.70 6.07
C MET A 30 41.11 -26.79 5.00
N GLY A 31 40.61 -26.58 3.78
CA GLY A 31 40.70 -27.55 2.70
C GLY A 31 39.95 -28.86 3.00
N GLY A 32 40.44 -29.98 2.47
CA GLY A 32 39.80 -31.28 2.64
C GLY A 32 39.61 -31.68 4.10
N ASP A 33 40.56 -31.33 4.97
CA ASP A 33 40.53 -31.67 6.40
C ASP A 33 39.37 -30.98 7.14
N GLY A 34 38.91 -29.82 6.64
CA GLY A 34 37.74 -29.11 7.18
C GLY A 34 36.42 -29.88 7.04
N LEU A 35 36.33 -30.84 6.11
CA LEU A 35 35.18 -31.76 5.97
C LEU A 35 35.36 -33.08 6.73
N THR A 36 36.52 -33.30 7.33
CA THR A 36 36.78 -34.50 8.12
C THR A 36 36.60 -34.23 9.61
N ARG A 37 36.72 -35.28 10.44
CA ARG A 37 36.72 -35.14 11.90
C ARG A 37 38.04 -34.60 12.46
N PHE A 38 39.02 -34.28 11.60
CA PHE A 38 40.29 -33.70 12.03
C PHE A 38 40.09 -32.31 12.64
N TYR A 39 39.17 -31.50 12.08
CA TYR A 39 38.70 -30.26 12.66
C TYR A 39 37.20 -30.33 12.98
N PRO A 40 36.71 -29.66 14.05
CA PRO A 40 35.30 -29.77 14.46
C PRO A 40 34.33 -28.95 13.58
N VAL A 41 34.83 -28.21 12.59
CA VAL A 41 34.06 -27.21 11.83
C VAL A 41 32.89 -27.81 11.05
N GLU A 42 33.03 -29.04 10.53
CA GLU A 42 31.93 -29.73 9.85
C GLU A 42 30.74 -29.97 10.80
N SER A 43 31.03 -30.28 12.06
CA SER A 43 30.01 -30.47 13.10
C SER A 43 29.32 -29.16 13.44
N TYR A 44 30.05 -28.04 13.45
CA TYR A 44 29.47 -26.71 13.64
C TYR A 44 28.56 -26.33 12.49
N LEU A 45 28.95 -26.58 11.24
CA LEU A 45 28.08 -26.37 10.08
C LEU A 45 26.79 -27.18 10.20
N ARG A 46 26.90 -28.46 10.55
CA ARG A 46 25.75 -29.37 10.69
C ARG A 46 24.78 -28.91 11.78
N ASN A 47 25.30 -28.52 12.94
CA ASN A 47 24.50 -28.01 14.06
C ASN A 47 23.93 -26.63 13.73
N GLY A 48 24.72 -25.76 13.12
CA GLY A 48 24.30 -24.44 12.66
C GLY A 48 23.13 -24.53 11.68
N LYS A 49 23.10 -25.54 10.81
CA LYS A 49 22.00 -25.71 9.85
C LYS A 49 20.64 -25.89 10.52
N ILE A 50 20.60 -26.49 11.71
CA ILE A 50 19.35 -26.64 12.49
C ILE A 50 18.76 -25.27 12.83
N THR A 51 19.59 -24.27 13.10
CA THR A 51 19.13 -22.92 13.45
C THR A 51 18.44 -22.20 12.29
N GLN A 52 18.80 -22.50 11.03
CA GLN A 52 18.07 -21.99 9.86
C GLN A 52 16.67 -22.61 9.73
N LEU A 53 16.42 -23.77 10.33
CA LEU A 53 15.17 -24.53 10.17
C LEU A 53 14.23 -24.38 11.38
N ALA A 54 14.76 -24.44 12.60
CA ALA A 54 14.00 -24.46 13.83
C ALA A 54 14.33 -23.27 14.74
N PRO A 55 13.37 -22.80 15.57
CA PRO A 55 11.95 -23.19 15.62
C PRO A 55 11.14 -22.69 14.43
N THR A 56 11.70 -21.75 13.66
CA THR A 56 11.08 -21.18 12.46
C THR A 56 12.15 -21.02 11.38
N THR A 57 11.78 -21.29 10.13
CA THR A 57 12.72 -21.26 9.01
C THR A 57 13.17 -19.83 8.68
N SER A 58 14.37 -19.70 8.11
CA SER A 58 14.90 -18.41 7.62
C SER A 58 13.98 -17.77 6.56
N GLU A 59 13.34 -18.56 5.70
CA GLU A 59 12.39 -18.06 4.70
C GLU A 59 11.15 -17.43 5.35
N ILE A 60 10.62 -18.05 6.41
CA ILE A 60 9.50 -17.48 7.15
C ILE A 60 9.92 -16.21 7.89
N MET A 61 11.14 -16.17 8.44
CA MET A 61 11.65 -14.92 9.04
C MET A 61 11.71 -13.78 8.02
N LYS A 62 12.11 -14.02 6.77
CA LYS A 62 12.07 -12.98 5.72
C LYS A 62 10.65 -12.44 5.52
N VAL A 63 9.64 -13.30 5.50
CA VAL A 63 8.24 -12.88 5.35
C VAL A 63 7.77 -12.06 6.56
N VAL A 64 8.16 -12.46 7.77
CA VAL A 64 7.88 -11.70 9.00
C VAL A 64 8.54 -10.33 8.91
N ILE A 65 9.85 -10.26 8.65
CA ILE A 65 10.61 -9.02 8.47
C ILE A 65 9.95 -8.13 7.42
N TYR A 66 9.57 -8.68 6.27
CA TYR A 66 8.88 -7.91 5.22
C TYR A 66 7.56 -7.30 5.70
N ARG A 67 6.70 -8.10 6.35
CA ARG A 67 5.40 -7.62 6.84
C ARG A 67 5.52 -6.54 7.91
N PHE A 68 6.38 -6.77 8.89
CA PHE A 68 6.60 -5.80 9.96
C PHE A 68 7.37 -4.58 9.47
N GLY A 69 8.33 -4.76 8.56
CA GLY A 69 9.06 -3.68 7.90
C GLY A 69 8.12 -2.77 7.10
N LEU A 70 7.18 -3.33 6.32
CA LEU A 70 6.17 -2.52 5.64
C LEU A 70 5.34 -1.67 6.60
N LYS A 71 4.95 -2.23 7.75
CA LYS A 71 4.22 -1.50 8.78
C LYS A 71 5.08 -0.40 9.43
N ALA A 72 6.36 -0.67 9.67
CA ALA A 72 7.29 0.33 10.20
C ALA A 72 7.54 1.47 9.19
N LEU A 73 7.52 1.16 7.89
CA LEU A 73 7.68 2.13 6.81
C LEU A 73 6.37 2.80 6.39
N GLU A 74 5.22 2.38 6.93
CA GLU A 74 3.90 2.95 6.61
C GLU A 74 3.89 4.50 6.66
N PRO A 75 4.46 5.18 7.68
CA PRO A 75 4.44 6.64 7.75
C PRO A 75 5.23 7.34 6.63
N ILE A 76 6.18 6.64 5.99
CA ILE A 76 7.01 7.21 4.92
C ILE A 76 6.61 6.71 3.53
N LEU A 77 5.74 5.68 3.46
CA LEU A 77 5.19 5.13 2.23
C LEU A 77 3.86 5.78 1.82
N GLU A 78 3.44 6.85 2.49
CA GLU A 78 2.27 7.63 2.10
C GLU A 78 2.44 8.13 0.66
N ALA A 79 1.47 7.85 -0.21
CA ALA A 79 1.51 8.35 -1.57
C ALA A 79 1.33 9.88 -1.55
N PRO A 80 2.11 10.65 -2.33
CA PRO A 80 1.95 12.08 -2.37
C PRO A 80 0.57 12.43 -2.94
N ARG A 81 -0.09 13.43 -2.35
CA ARG A 81 -1.38 13.87 -2.85
C ARG A 81 -1.20 14.57 -4.19
N ARG A 82 -2.15 14.31 -5.07
CA ARG A 82 -2.24 14.93 -6.39
C ARG A 82 -3.54 15.72 -6.48
N ARG A 83 -3.51 16.85 -7.17
CA ARG A 83 -4.68 17.64 -7.53
C ARG A 83 -4.54 18.14 -8.95
N ILE A 84 -5.65 18.44 -9.59
CA ILE A 84 -5.61 19.14 -10.86
C ILE A 84 -5.11 20.55 -10.63
N ASP A 85 -4.14 20.96 -11.44
CA ASP A 85 -3.67 22.34 -11.50
C ASP A 85 -4.73 23.22 -12.19
N ASP A 86 -5.08 24.35 -11.57
CA ASP A 86 -6.14 25.25 -12.06
C ASP A 86 -5.81 25.88 -13.42
N GLU A 87 -4.52 26.05 -13.74
CA GLU A 87 -4.05 26.69 -14.98
C GLU A 87 -3.79 25.65 -16.08
N LEU A 88 -3.05 24.58 -15.75
CA LEU A 88 -2.62 23.57 -16.71
C LEU A 88 -3.66 22.47 -16.96
N GLY A 89 -4.63 22.30 -16.06
CA GLY A 89 -5.68 21.27 -16.17
C GLY A 89 -5.17 19.82 -16.04
N VAL A 90 -3.91 19.63 -15.60
CA VAL A 90 -3.26 18.33 -15.42
C VAL A 90 -3.01 18.04 -13.93
N PRO A 91 -2.96 16.76 -13.52
CA PRO A 91 -2.72 16.36 -12.15
C PRO A 91 -1.27 16.62 -11.79
N VAL A 92 -1.07 17.50 -10.82
CA VAL A 92 0.22 17.84 -10.24
C VAL A 92 0.31 17.31 -8.81
N THR A 93 1.52 16.97 -8.41
CA THR A 93 1.80 16.56 -7.04
C THR A 93 1.84 17.80 -6.14
N VAL A 94 0.96 17.85 -5.13
CA VAL A 94 0.83 18.98 -4.21
C VAL A 94 1.54 18.75 -2.86
N GLY A 95 2.18 17.59 -2.68
CA GLY A 95 2.99 17.24 -1.52
C GLY A 95 2.35 16.23 -0.57
N PHE A 96 2.95 16.07 0.60
CA PHE A 96 2.53 15.15 1.67
C PHE A 96 1.92 15.99 2.81
N TYR A 97 0.69 16.46 2.65
CA TYR A 97 -0.05 17.11 3.73
C TYR A 97 -1.30 16.29 4.09
N ARG A 98 -1.64 16.24 5.38
CA ARG A 98 -2.92 15.69 5.85
C ARG A 98 -4.04 16.67 5.49
N GLY A 99 -5.17 16.15 5.01
CA GLY A 99 -6.33 16.96 4.65
C GLY A 99 -7.01 17.61 5.86
N LYS A 100 -8.30 17.91 5.74
CA LYS A 100 -9.09 18.45 6.85
C LYS A 100 -9.25 17.39 7.94
N GLU A 101 -9.28 17.82 9.20
CA GLU A 101 -9.65 16.91 10.29
C GLU A 101 -11.10 16.42 10.11
N PRO A 102 -11.41 15.17 10.50
CA PRO A 102 -12.78 14.67 10.51
C PRO A 102 -13.68 15.60 11.32
N GLY A 103 -14.70 16.17 10.67
CA GLY A 103 -15.68 17.04 11.31
C GLY A 103 -17.07 16.43 11.34
N ASP A 104 -18.01 17.11 12.01
CA ASP A 104 -19.42 16.73 12.07
C ASP A 104 -20.24 17.22 10.86
N ARG A 105 -19.57 17.56 9.75
CA ARG A 105 -20.24 18.09 8.56
C ARG A 105 -21.05 16.99 7.88
N GLU A 106 -22.31 17.29 7.56
CA GLU A 106 -23.11 16.47 6.64
C GLU A 106 -22.69 16.74 5.18
N ILE A 107 -22.63 15.66 4.39
CA ILE A 107 -22.30 15.72 2.97
C ILE A 107 -23.49 15.25 2.14
N SER A 108 -23.77 15.98 1.05
CA SER A 108 -24.79 15.60 0.08
C SER A 108 -24.29 14.52 -0.88
N GLU A 109 -25.21 13.75 -1.46
CA GLU A 109 -24.87 12.74 -2.48
C GLU A 109 -24.13 13.36 -3.68
N LYS A 110 -24.52 14.58 -4.08
CA LYS A 110 -23.86 15.29 -5.18
C LYS A 110 -22.40 15.61 -4.84
N GLU A 111 -22.13 16.11 -3.64
CA GLU A 111 -20.76 16.41 -3.20
C GLU A 111 -19.89 15.13 -3.13
N VAL A 112 -20.46 14.00 -2.71
CA VAL A 112 -19.75 12.69 -2.74
C VAL A 112 -19.44 12.27 -4.18
N LEU A 113 -20.39 12.46 -5.09
CA LEU A 113 -20.19 12.11 -6.49
C LEU A 113 -19.14 13.01 -7.15
N ASP A 114 -19.16 14.32 -6.87
CA ASP A 114 -18.18 15.29 -7.33
C ASP A 114 -16.77 14.97 -6.79
N LEU A 115 -16.67 14.56 -5.52
CA LEU A 115 -15.42 14.12 -4.89
C LEU A 115 -14.83 12.88 -5.60
N LEU A 116 -15.67 11.87 -5.85
CA LEU A 116 -15.25 10.65 -6.54
C LEU A 116 -14.88 10.92 -8.01
N ALA A 117 -15.59 11.84 -8.66
CA ALA A 117 -15.28 12.31 -10.00
C ALA A 117 -13.91 12.99 -10.05
N GLU A 118 -13.63 13.89 -9.11
CA GLU A 118 -12.34 14.57 -9.04
C GLU A 118 -11.21 13.56 -8.74
N ASN A 119 -11.45 12.58 -7.87
CA ASN A 119 -10.51 11.49 -7.64
C ASN A 119 -10.27 10.67 -8.91
N TYR A 120 -11.30 10.37 -9.71
CA TYR A 120 -11.16 9.67 -10.97
C TYR A 120 -10.36 10.47 -12.00
N ARG A 121 -10.53 11.80 -12.02
CA ARG A 121 -9.69 12.69 -12.83
C ARG A 121 -8.24 12.46 -12.41
N VAL A 122 -7.89 12.83 -11.18
CA VAL A 122 -6.51 12.76 -10.67
C VAL A 122 -5.88 11.34 -10.70
N ASN A 123 -6.67 10.31 -10.41
CA ASN A 123 -6.24 8.93 -10.20
C ASN A 123 -7.16 7.94 -10.97
N PRO A 124 -7.05 7.86 -12.31
CA PRO A 124 -7.97 7.05 -13.11
C PRO A 124 -7.94 5.57 -12.71
N GLY A 125 -9.12 4.99 -12.46
CA GLY A 125 -9.29 3.56 -12.15
C GLY A 125 -8.95 3.14 -10.72
N ILE A 126 -8.50 4.07 -9.87
CA ILE A 126 -8.18 3.80 -8.47
C ILE A 126 -9.45 4.00 -7.61
N HIS A 127 -9.62 3.17 -6.59
CA HIS A 127 -10.66 3.41 -5.58
C HIS A 127 -10.11 4.35 -4.51
N MET A 128 -10.93 5.27 -4.06
CA MET A 128 -10.58 6.18 -2.98
C MET A 128 -10.93 5.52 -1.64
N ALA A 129 -10.06 5.69 -0.64
CA ALA A 129 -10.31 5.19 0.71
C ALA A 129 -11.32 6.07 1.45
N ILE A 130 -12.12 5.48 2.35
CA ILE A 130 -13.11 6.26 3.11
C ILE A 130 -12.42 7.27 4.05
N GLU A 131 -11.24 6.92 4.55
CA GLU A 131 -10.41 7.82 5.35
C GLU A 131 -9.96 9.05 4.52
N ASP A 132 -9.52 8.86 3.27
CA ASP A 132 -9.19 9.98 2.37
C ASP A 132 -10.42 10.84 2.04
N MET A 133 -11.61 10.22 1.90
CA MET A 133 -12.85 10.95 1.63
C MET A 133 -13.23 11.87 2.80
N ILE A 134 -13.11 11.36 4.02
CA ILE A 134 -13.31 12.14 5.24
C ILE A 134 -12.35 13.32 5.25
N GLU A 135 -11.07 13.10 4.96
CA GLU A 135 -10.06 14.18 4.98
C GLU A 135 -10.27 15.25 3.89
N GLU A 136 -10.69 14.88 2.69
CA GLU A 136 -10.94 15.85 1.62
C GLU A 136 -12.26 16.62 1.85
N SER A 137 -13.30 15.94 2.33
CA SER A 137 -14.63 16.54 2.52
C SER A 137 -14.79 17.27 3.87
N GLY A 138 -14.10 16.80 4.91
CA GLY A 138 -14.35 17.16 6.31
C GLY A 138 -15.65 16.58 6.87
N ALA A 139 -16.24 15.58 6.21
CA ALA A 139 -17.55 15.02 6.56
C ALA A 139 -17.47 13.88 7.59
N SER A 140 -18.58 13.65 8.29
CA SER A 140 -18.66 12.54 9.26
C SER A 140 -18.75 11.19 8.55
N LEU A 141 -18.18 10.14 9.17
CA LEU A 141 -18.20 8.77 8.62
C LEU A 141 -19.62 8.26 8.38
N GLU A 142 -20.56 8.59 9.27
CA GLU A 142 -21.96 8.19 9.15
C GLU A 142 -22.65 8.85 7.96
N SER A 143 -22.41 10.16 7.76
CA SER A 143 -22.98 10.90 6.63
C SER A 143 -22.43 10.38 5.30
N LEU A 144 -21.12 10.17 5.21
CA LEU A 144 -20.47 9.57 4.03
C LEU A 144 -20.98 8.17 3.72
N SER A 145 -21.09 7.31 4.73
CA SER A 145 -21.56 5.93 4.52
C SER A 145 -22.99 5.91 4.00
N ARG A 146 -23.88 6.75 4.56
CA ARG A 146 -25.27 6.89 4.11
C ARG A 146 -25.36 7.37 2.65
N ALA A 147 -24.57 8.38 2.29
CA ALA A 147 -24.54 8.91 0.93
C ALA A 147 -23.97 7.89 -0.07
N LEU A 148 -22.92 7.15 0.31
CA LEU A 148 -22.34 6.10 -0.52
C LEU A 148 -23.30 4.93 -0.75
N GLU A 149 -24.06 4.51 0.26
CA GLU A 149 -25.10 3.48 0.12
C GLU A 149 -26.21 3.95 -0.83
N ALA A 150 -26.70 5.18 -0.68
CA ALA A 150 -27.71 5.74 -1.58
C ALA A 150 -27.23 5.85 -3.04
N LEU A 151 -25.96 6.19 -3.25
CA LEU A 151 -25.34 6.25 -4.59
C LEU A 151 -25.05 4.87 -5.18
N GLU A 152 -24.74 3.87 -4.34
CA GLU A 152 -24.58 2.48 -4.73
C GLU A 152 -25.91 1.90 -5.22
N ASP A 153 -27.01 2.17 -4.51
CA ASP A 153 -28.37 1.74 -4.90
C ASP A 153 -28.79 2.34 -6.26
N LYS A 154 -28.34 3.57 -6.56
CA LYS A 154 -28.58 4.24 -7.86
C LYS A 154 -27.66 3.72 -8.99
N GLY A 155 -26.69 2.86 -8.65
CA GLY A 155 -25.69 2.32 -9.56
C GLY A 155 -24.68 3.38 -10.03
N LEU A 156 -24.50 4.46 -9.27
CA LEU A 156 -23.56 5.54 -9.59
C LEU A 156 -22.18 5.30 -8.99
N VAL A 157 -22.11 4.58 -7.87
CA VAL A 157 -20.88 4.29 -7.13
C VAL A 157 -20.74 2.79 -6.89
N ILE A 158 -19.50 2.29 -6.90
CA ILE A 158 -19.16 0.94 -6.45
C ILE A 158 -18.42 1.06 -5.13
N THR A 159 -18.92 0.37 -4.10
CA THR A 159 -18.28 0.31 -2.79
C THR A 159 -17.61 -1.05 -2.58
N TYR A 160 -16.52 -1.06 -1.82
CA TYR A 160 -15.86 -2.26 -1.35
C TYR A 160 -15.94 -2.30 0.18
N ARG A 161 -16.50 -3.40 0.70
CA ARG A 161 -16.74 -3.59 2.13
C ARG A 161 -15.68 -4.51 2.74
N GLY A 162 -15.23 -4.17 3.94
CA GLY A 162 -14.32 -5.01 4.72
C GLY A 162 -15.04 -6.24 5.32
N ARG A 163 -14.28 -7.09 6.03
CA ARG A 163 -14.81 -8.30 6.68
C ARG A 163 -15.93 -8.03 7.70
N LYS A 164 -16.03 -6.81 8.23
CA LYS A 164 -17.04 -6.39 9.21
C LYS A 164 -18.24 -5.67 8.56
N GLY A 165 -18.34 -5.64 7.23
CA GLY A 165 -19.42 -4.98 6.49
C GLY A 165 -19.26 -3.46 6.33
N ASN A 166 -18.26 -2.86 6.96
CA ASN A 166 -17.96 -1.43 6.80
C ASN A 166 -17.38 -1.12 5.42
N ILE A 167 -17.84 -0.01 4.80
CA ILE A 167 -17.29 0.49 3.55
C ILE A 167 -15.84 0.94 3.80
N LYS A 168 -14.92 0.47 2.96
CA LYS A 168 -13.50 0.79 3.04
C LYS A 168 -13.00 1.57 1.85
N LEU A 169 -13.47 1.23 0.67
CA LEU A 169 -13.12 1.91 -0.57
C LEU A 169 -14.38 2.20 -1.36
N ALA A 170 -14.37 3.26 -2.15
CA ALA A 170 -15.40 3.50 -3.14
C ALA A 170 -14.84 4.15 -4.39
N ARG A 171 -15.50 3.92 -5.52
CA ARG A 171 -15.21 4.58 -6.81
C ARG A 171 -16.49 4.92 -7.54
N ALA A 172 -16.46 5.99 -8.33
CA ALA A 172 -17.56 6.27 -9.25
C ALA A 172 -17.58 5.26 -10.40
N THR A 173 -18.79 4.88 -10.83
CA THR A 173 -19.00 4.15 -12.09
C THR A 173 -18.91 5.11 -13.28
N PHE A 174 -18.79 4.59 -14.50
CA PHE A 174 -18.88 5.45 -15.69
C PHE A 174 -20.20 6.22 -15.79
N LYS A 175 -21.30 5.66 -15.27
CA LYS A 175 -22.59 6.36 -15.19
C LYS A 175 -22.51 7.52 -14.20
N GLY A 176 -21.96 7.28 -13.00
CA GLY A 176 -21.75 8.30 -11.98
C GLY A 176 -20.82 9.43 -12.44
N ILE A 177 -19.72 9.09 -13.12
CA ILE A 177 -18.76 10.08 -13.67
C ILE A 177 -19.45 11.01 -14.67
N ARG A 178 -20.26 10.46 -15.60
CA ARG A 178 -21.02 11.26 -16.58
C ARG A 178 -22.09 12.14 -15.95
N GLU A 179 -22.62 11.74 -14.80
CA GLU A 179 -23.63 12.50 -14.07
C GLU A 179 -23.01 13.62 -13.22
N ALA A 180 -21.77 13.42 -12.76
CA ALA A 180 -21.02 14.42 -12.00
C ALA A 180 -20.60 15.60 -12.89
N LYS A 181 -19.88 15.32 -13.98
CA LYS A 181 -19.29 16.35 -14.85
C LYS A 181 -19.32 15.96 -16.33
N PRO A 182 -19.19 16.92 -17.26
CA PRO A 182 -19.05 16.66 -18.70
C PRO A 182 -17.84 15.77 -18.99
N ILE A 183 -17.90 14.97 -20.06
CA ILE A 183 -16.84 14.01 -20.38
C ILE A 183 -15.52 14.70 -20.74
N GLU A 184 -15.62 15.92 -21.24
CA GLU A 184 -14.52 16.81 -21.61
C GLU A 184 -13.62 17.12 -20.41
N GLU A 185 -14.16 17.20 -19.19
CA GLU A 185 -13.36 17.46 -17.98
C GLU A 185 -12.45 16.28 -17.60
N TYR A 186 -12.77 15.07 -18.06
CA TYR A 186 -11.97 13.88 -17.81
C TYR A 186 -10.98 13.59 -18.94
N ARG A 187 -10.96 14.41 -19.99
CA ARG A 187 -10.07 14.23 -21.12
C ARG A 187 -8.66 14.71 -20.73
N TYR A 188 -7.77 13.75 -20.62
CA TYR A 188 -6.35 13.97 -20.33
C TYR A 188 -5.51 14.34 -21.54
N ILE A 189 -5.95 13.87 -22.71
CA ILE A 189 -5.24 14.04 -23.97
C ILE A 189 -5.68 15.37 -24.56
N PRO A 190 -4.76 16.33 -24.75
CA PRO A 190 -5.08 17.60 -25.37
C PRO A 190 -5.67 17.42 -26.78
N ASP A 191 -6.56 18.32 -27.18
CA ASP A 191 -7.23 18.26 -28.49
C ASP A 191 -6.25 18.37 -29.69
N TRP A 192 -5.03 18.85 -29.45
CA TRP A 192 -3.99 18.99 -30.47
C TRP A 192 -3.18 17.70 -30.71
N VAL A 193 -3.35 16.67 -29.87
CA VAL A 193 -2.71 15.37 -30.09
C VAL A 193 -3.48 14.62 -31.18
N ASP A 194 -2.81 14.20 -32.25
CA ASP A 194 -3.42 13.41 -33.33
C ASP A 194 -3.89 12.06 -32.77
N GLU A 195 -5.13 11.66 -33.09
CA GLU A 195 -5.69 10.38 -32.65
C GLU A 195 -4.86 9.17 -33.13
N LYS A 196 -4.07 9.33 -34.21
CA LYS A 196 -3.17 8.28 -34.73
C LYS A 196 -1.92 8.09 -33.87
N ASP A 197 -1.55 9.09 -33.08
CA ASP A 197 -0.41 9.05 -32.15
C ASP A 197 -0.83 8.56 -30.75
N LEU A 198 -2.13 8.27 -30.57
CA LEU A 198 -2.66 7.61 -29.37
C LEU A 198 -2.42 6.10 -29.46
N PHE A 199 -1.86 5.54 -28.39
CA PHE A 199 -1.50 4.12 -28.27
C PHE A 199 -2.71 3.19 -28.22
#